data_AF-A0A8J5XGL7-F1
#
_entry.id   AF-A0A8J5XGL7-F1
#
_cell.length_a   1.000
_cell.length_b   1.000
_cell.length_c   1.000
_cell.angle_alpha   90.00
_cell.angle_beta   90.00
_cell.angle_gamma   90.00
#
_symmetry.space_group_name_H-M   'P 1'
#
loop_
_entity.id
_entity.type
_entity.pdbx_description
1 polymer ?
#
loop_
_entity_poly.entity_id
_entity_poly.type
_entity_poly.pdbx_seq_one_letter_code
_entity_poly.pdbx_strand_id
1 'polypeptide(L)'
;MRGLPASARGLLLFTLGFVLSPIVWFPWLQQFATVGAPATWPDGAAETAHRGRRENAHTRGGGGGSGGSGGGRRATLPARHPEFRLALVVPWLGASFPPWFAYFLTSCGRSAFLADWLIFHEGANWSEAAAYRPVNVHFHDLGPSGLSFAFGTSLARALNLSHETGRLVRLFDYSFRQYTYIVTEYKPTLGVVFAPYLDAYTHWSYTDLDIVMGDLPRFVERDELRSFDIVSYSFGDHQRLYLRGQFAMHKNEPWINLLFAQCEHLGAGLLRELAFKAATHRKMSEEAANRGKAQPRVRFISAEGCYSAAVYATPSIRVKIANKFFADFGLQTELAVVDGSVRQCPPTDAALRAAGLVPRARRAPCALGADADADDDAAAARDRAHSIELPGVHEIAGPLVAVAQHGDCSRWVDERWRVCANLTNGGDGSEDDLLFLNGSLFRRARRLRVPDRRYDSGAFFHFQTWKGAYKRHTLGQSGHMRWPNGSTFVCSGKGIYSRPEWAPARSPEDEADARERERGGGAPTHVRAAAPAGWGVPLASGLRVRASLRR
;
A
#
# COMPACT_ATOMS: atom_id res chain seq x y z
N MET A 1 -47.46 30.62 2.37
CA MET A 1 -48.27 31.78 1.95
C MET A 1 -47.93 32.95 2.85
N ARG A 2 -47.56 34.09 2.23
CA ARG A 2 -47.49 35.48 2.78
C ARG A 2 -46.44 35.72 3.90
N GLY A 3 -45.53 36.69 3.86
CA GLY A 3 -45.24 37.80 2.95
C GLY A 3 -44.34 38.81 3.69
N LEU A 4 -43.28 39.31 3.04
CA LEU A 4 -42.40 40.42 3.47
C LEU A 4 -43.18 41.77 3.52
N PRO A 5 -42.66 42.85 4.15
CA PRO A 5 -41.74 43.78 3.44
C PRO A 5 -40.62 44.42 4.28
N ALA A 6 -39.82 45.23 3.59
CA ALA A 6 -38.45 45.67 3.85
C ALA A 6 -38.30 47.14 4.34
N SER A 7 -37.04 47.59 4.40
CA SER A 7 -36.48 48.97 4.43
C SER A 7 -36.20 49.57 5.82
N ALA A 8 -35.24 50.47 6.06
CA ALA A 8 -33.97 50.90 5.45
C ALA A 8 -33.34 51.97 6.39
N ARG A 9 -32.00 51.96 6.53
CA ARG A 9 -31.05 53.09 6.74
C ARG A 9 -31.18 54.11 7.91
N GLY A 10 -30.03 54.36 8.55
CA GLY A 10 -29.65 55.61 9.28
C GLY A 10 -28.85 55.32 10.57
N LEU A 11 -27.51 55.27 10.61
CA LEU A 11 -26.50 56.34 10.69
C LEU A 11 -26.58 57.24 11.96
N LEU A 12 -25.61 57.09 12.88
CA LEU A 12 -24.99 58.12 13.76
C LEU A 12 -24.05 57.41 14.78
N LEU A 13 -22.72 57.37 14.59
CA LEU A 13 -21.69 58.34 15.02
C LEU A 13 -21.80 58.78 16.49
N PHE A 14 -20.87 58.31 17.33
CA PHE A 14 -20.18 59.15 18.33
C PHE A 14 -18.77 58.60 18.65
N THR A 15 -17.79 59.42 18.31
CA THR A 15 -16.35 59.42 18.66
C THR A 15 -16.14 59.87 20.12
N LEU A 16 -15.13 59.37 20.85
CA LEU A 16 -13.83 60.00 21.21
C LEU A 16 -13.33 59.26 22.48
N GLY A 17 -12.06 59.06 22.82
CA GLY A 17 -10.74 59.48 22.34
C GLY A 17 -9.69 58.69 23.17
N PHE A 18 -8.51 58.36 22.62
CA PHE A 18 -7.21 59.05 22.84
C PHE A 18 -6.66 58.90 24.29
N VAL A 19 -5.41 58.57 24.62
CA VAL A 19 -4.04 58.67 24.03
C VAL A 19 -3.16 57.69 24.88
N LEU A 20 -2.18 56.92 24.40
CA LEU A 20 -0.75 57.28 24.25
C LEU A 20 0.08 56.08 23.75
N SER A 21 0.86 56.35 22.70
CA SER A 21 2.03 55.61 22.19
C SER A 21 3.27 55.89 23.08
N PRO A 22 4.42 55.19 23.00
CA PRO A 22 5.27 55.17 21.77
C PRO A 22 6.12 53.91 21.46
N ILE A 23 6.44 53.74 20.16
CA ILE A 23 7.78 53.54 19.51
C ILE A 23 8.67 52.39 20.09
N VAL A 24 9.22 51.41 19.34
CA VAL A 24 10.47 51.47 18.52
C VAL A 24 10.52 50.37 17.42
N TRP A 25 11.22 50.74 16.33
CA TRP A 25 11.65 50.12 15.06
C TRP A 25 12.54 48.84 15.06
N PHE A 26 12.31 47.96 14.03
CA PHE A 26 13.23 47.26 13.06
C PHE A 26 14.50 46.44 13.56
N PRO A 27 15.29 45.69 12.74
CA PRO A 27 15.05 44.49 11.90
C PRO A 27 16.23 43.42 11.86
N TRP A 28 16.12 42.39 10.97
CA TRP A 28 17.16 41.45 10.41
C TRP A 28 17.53 40.08 11.06
N LEU A 29 17.33 39.02 10.25
CA LEU A 29 18.22 37.90 9.82
C LEU A 29 19.23 37.15 10.73
N GLN A 30 19.28 35.83 10.47
CA GLN A 30 20.37 34.84 10.69
C GLN A 30 20.77 34.46 12.12
N GLN A 31 20.46 33.21 12.50
CA GLN A 31 21.46 32.27 13.03
C GLN A 31 20.90 30.83 13.03
N PHE A 32 21.33 30.04 12.04
CA PHE A 32 21.48 28.60 12.23
C PHE A 32 22.83 28.40 12.92
N ALA A 33 22.80 27.85 14.13
CA ALA A 33 23.98 27.28 14.77
C ALA A 33 23.64 25.87 15.24
N THR A 34 24.44 24.94 14.76
CA THR A 34 24.63 23.57 15.20
C THR A 34 24.88 23.45 16.70
N VAL A 35 24.33 22.39 17.32
CA VAL A 35 25.02 21.36 18.14
C VAL A 35 24.08 20.82 19.22
N GLY A 36 23.94 19.49 19.24
CA GLY A 36 23.32 18.70 20.31
C GLY A 36 23.11 17.26 19.83
N ALA A 37 24.16 16.43 19.90
CA ALA A 37 24.15 15.04 19.47
C ALA A 37 23.00 14.22 20.11
N PRO A 38 22.40 13.25 19.39
CA PRO A 38 21.41 12.36 19.97
C PRO A 38 22.07 11.35 20.94
N ALA A 39 21.36 11.06 22.02
CA ALA A 39 21.67 9.98 22.94
C ALA A 39 21.75 8.65 22.18
N THR A 40 22.81 7.91 22.47
CA THR A 40 23.19 6.60 21.93
C THR A 40 22.09 5.56 22.17
N TRP A 41 21.65 4.92 21.09
CA TRP A 41 20.96 3.63 21.14
C TRP A 41 21.93 2.54 21.60
N PRO A 42 21.47 1.50 22.33
CA PRO A 42 22.35 0.39 22.69
C PRO A 42 22.77 -0.38 21.43
N ASP A 43 24.08 -0.38 21.17
CA ASP A 43 24.75 -1.17 20.14
C ASP A 43 24.52 -2.67 20.34
N GLY A 44 24.11 -3.35 19.27
CA GLY A 44 23.98 -4.80 19.24
C GLY A 44 23.61 -5.32 17.86
N ALA A 45 24.63 -5.66 17.07
CA ALA A 45 24.61 -6.43 15.83
C ALA A 45 24.24 -5.69 14.51
N ALA A 46 25.21 -4.94 13.98
CA ALA A 46 25.36 -4.76 12.54
C ALA A 46 26.83 -4.53 12.19
N GLU A 47 27.62 -5.61 12.12
CA GLU A 47 28.97 -5.56 11.58
C GLU A 47 29.14 -6.68 10.55
N THR A 48 29.08 -6.31 9.27
CA THR A 48 29.90 -6.86 8.20
C THR A 48 29.77 -5.94 6.99
N ALA A 49 30.77 -5.09 6.85
CA ALA A 49 30.96 -4.20 5.73
C ALA A 49 31.44 -4.97 4.48
N HIS A 50 30.92 -4.63 3.31
CA HIS A 50 31.69 -4.74 2.07
C HIS A 50 31.78 -3.37 1.40
N ARG A 51 32.96 -2.78 1.57
CA ARG A 51 33.43 -1.55 0.95
C ARG A 51 34.06 -1.94 -0.40
N GLY A 52 33.41 -1.60 -1.50
CA GLY A 52 33.88 -1.82 -2.86
C GLY A 52 34.36 -0.53 -3.52
N ARG A 53 35.70 -0.42 -3.64
CA ARG A 53 36.54 0.55 -4.34
C ARG A 53 35.92 1.34 -5.52
N ARG A 54 36.11 2.67 -5.49
CA ARG A 54 36.23 3.51 -6.70
C ARG A 54 37.61 3.26 -7.31
N GLU A 55 37.66 2.85 -8.58
CA GLU A 55 38.90 2.88 -9.37
C GLU A 55 38.77 3.93 -10.48
N ASN A 56 39.64 4.94 -10.37
CA ASN A 56 40.00 5.83 -11.46
C ASN A 56 40.96 5.08 -12.38
N ALA A 57 40.68 5.06 -13.69
CA ALA A 57 41.66 4.64 -14.70
C ALA A 57 41.90 5.80 -15.68
N HIS A 58 43.04 6.44 -15.53
CA HIS A 58 43.74 7.18 -16.58
C HIS A 58 44.55 6.18 -17.41
N THR A 59 44.38 6.19 -18.73
CA THR A 59 45.43 5.77 -19.67
C THR A 59 45.41 6.63 -20.93
N ARG A 60 46.62 6.93 -21.41
CA ARG A 60 46.98 7.81 -22.54
C ARG A 60 46.83 7.11 -23.90
N GLY A 61 46.41 7.88 -24.90
CA GLY A 61 47.04 8.09 -26.22
C GLY A 61 47.40 6.92 -27.14
N GLY A 62 46.80 6.93 -28.35
CA GLY A 62 47.28 6.24 -29.55
C GLY A 62 46.23 6.33 -30.67
N GLY A 63 46.54 7.04 -31.77
CA GLY A 63 45.56 7.46 -32.79
C GLY A 63 45.38 6.56 -34.01
N GLY A 64 44.44 6.97 -34.86
CA GLY A 64 44.35 6.61 -36.29
C GLY A 64 43.06 5.91 -36.71
N GLY A 65 42.31 6.52 -37.64
CA GLY A 65 41.47 5.77 -38.60
C GLY A 65 39.97 6.06 -38.60
N SER A 66 39.56 6.79 -39.65
CA SER A 66 38.22 7.08 -40.19
C SER A 66 37.12 6.00 -40.14
N GLY A 67 35.86 6.46 -40.06
CA GLY A 67 34.77 5.93 -40.90
C GLY A 67 33.53 5.38 -40.19
N GLY A 68 32.43 6.14 -40.23
CA GLY A 68 31.08 5.61 -40.51
C GLY A 68 30.31 4.84 -39.43
N SER A 69 29.24 5.49 -38.97
CA SER A 69 27.86 4.99 -38.77
C SER A 69 27.31 5.31 -37.37
N GLY A 70 26.36 6.25 -37.36
CA GLY A 70 25.61 6.65 -36.18
C GLY A 70 24.69 5.53 -35.72
N GLY A 71 25.23 4.58 -34.96
CA GLY A 71 24.46 3.69 -34.12
C GLY A 71 23.98 4.46 -32.89
N GLY A 72 22.77 5.02 -32.95
CA GLY A 72 22.12 5.58 -31.78
C GLY A 72 22.00 4.51 -30.70
N ARG A 73 22.88 4.54 -29.70
CA ARG A 73 22.75 3.74 -28.48
C ARG A 73 21.39 4.09 -27.87
N ARG A 74 20.42 3.19 -27.99
CA ARG A 74 19.13 3.28 -27.30
C ARG A 74 19.45 3.34 -25.81
N ALA A 75 19.32 4.53 -25.20
CA ALA A 75 19.63 4.73 -23.80
C ALA A 75 18.81 3.74 -22.97
N THR A 76 19.50 2.88 -22.22
CA THR A 76 18.85 1.93 -21.31
C THR A 76 18.20 2.70 -20.18
N LEU A 77 16.92 2.45 -19.92
CA LEU A 77 16.20 3.05 -18.80
C LEU A 77 16.92 2.74 -17.48
N PRO A 78 16.94 3.68 -16.51
CA PRO A 78 17.49 3.42 -15.20
C PRO A 78 16.64 2.39 -14.45
N ALA A 79 17.28 1.63 -13.55
CA ALA A 79 16.59 0.62 -12.73
C ALA A 79 15.54 1.21 -11.77
N ARG A 80 15.66 2.50 -11.47
CA ARG A 80 14.74 3.29 -10.65
C ARG A 80 14.41 4.60 -11.37
N HIS A 81 13.23 5.13 -11.13
CA HIS A 81 12.84 6.43 -11.64
C HIS A 81 13.77 7.52 -11.07
N PRO A 82 14.29 8.44 -11.90
CA PRO A 82 15.35 9.37 -11.49
C PRO A 82 14.90 10.49 -10.54
N GLU A 83 13.63 10.89 -10.60
CA GLU A 83 13.08 11.99 -9.79
C GLU A 83 12.20 11.52 -8.63
N PHE A 84 11.24 10.63 -8.92
CA PHE A 84 10.27 10.16 -7.94
C PHE A 84 10.60 8.81 -7.35
N ARG A 85 10.35 8.70 -6.05
CA ARG A 85 10.42 7.49 -5.24
C ARG A 85 9.21 7.42 -4.33
N LEU A 86 8.51 6.29 -4.34
CA LEU A 86 7.32 6.03 -3.53
C LEU A 86 7.62 4.91 -2.51
N ALA A 87 7.37 5.16 -1.23
CA ALA A 87 7.39 4.12 -0.19
C ALA A 87 5.96 3.70 0.18
N LEU A 88 5.64 2.41 0.12
CA LEU A 88 4.41 1.84 0.68
C LEU A 88 4.73 1.22 2.05
N VAL A 89 4.24 1.86 3.11
CA VAL A 89 4.57 1.56 4.50
C VAL A 89 3.53 0.61 5.10
N VAL A 90 3.99 -0.49 5.70
CA VAL A 90 3.14 -1.54 6.27
C VAL A 90 3.63 -1.94 7.66
N PRO A 91 2.98 -1.49 8.74
CA PRO A 91 3.18 -2.08 10.07
C PRO A 91 2.42 -3.41 10.19
N TRP A 92 3.07 -4.44 10.72
CA TRP A 92 2.51 -5.79 10.87
C TRP A 92 2.66 -6.33 12.30
N LEU A 93 1.54 -6.72 12.91
CA LEU A 93 1.43 -7.21 14.29
C LEU A 93 1.10 -8.71 14.39
N GLY A 94 1.51 -9.53 13.41
CA GLY A 94 1.26 -10.97 13.40
C GLY A 94 2.55 -11.79 13.58
N ALA A 95 2.45 -12.92 14.28
CA ALA A 95 3.56 -13.87 14.42
C ALA A 95 3.99 -14.51 13.09
N SER A 96 3.09 -14.56 12.11
CA SER A 96 3.36 -14.99 10.73
C SER A 96 2.55 -14.14 9.77
N PHE A 97 2.96 -14.10 8.50
CA PHE A 97 2.21 -13.41 7.45
C PHE A 97 1.03 -14.24 6.93
N PRO A 98 0.03 -13.62 6.27
CA PRO A 98 -1.12 -14.33 5.73
C PRO A 98 -0.75 -15.41 4.68
N PRO A 99 -1.58 -16.45 4.48
CA PRO A 99 -1.28 -17.53 3.54
C PRO A 99 -1.03 -17.10 2.08
N TRP A 100 -1.58 -15.94 1.67
CA TRP A 100 -1.41 -15.39 0.32
C TRP A 100 -0.18 -14.48 0.18
N PHE A 101 0.63 -14.30 1.23
CA PHE A 101 1.69 -13.30 1.24
C PHE A 101 2.74 -13.48 0.14
N ALA A 102 3.02 -14.72 -0.27
CA ALA A 102 3.91 -14.99 -1.42
C ALA A 102 3.39 -14.36 -2.73
N TYR A 103 2.07 -14.37 -2.96
CA TYR A 103 1.46 -13.72 -4.13
C TYR A 103 1.57 -12.21 -4.05
N PHE A 104 1.34 -11.64 -2.86
CA PHE A 104 1.59 -10.21 -2.61
C PHE A 104 3.04 -9.83 -2.93
N LEU A 105 4.03 -10.54 -2.37
CA LEU A 105 5.45 -10.28 -2.61
C LEU A 105 5.81 -10.35 -4.10
N THR A 106 5.40 -11.44 -4.77
CA THR A 106 5.68 -11.65 -6.19
C THR A 106 5.11 -10.52 -7.04
N SER A 107 3.88 -10.07 -6.72
CA SER A 107 3.20 -9.00 -7.44
C SER A 107 3.86 -7.61 -7.26
N CYS A 108 4.54 -7.36 -6.13
CA CYS A 108 5.22 -6.09 -5.87
C CYS A 108 6.42 -5.84 -6.79
N GLY A 109 7.05 -6.90 -7.31
CA GLY A 109 8.29 -6.81 -8.07
C GLY A 109 8.18 -5.98 -9.34
N ARG A 110 7.01 -6.00 -10.01
CA ARG A 110 6.82 -5.23 -11.25
C ARG A 110 6.91 -3.72 -11.02
N SER A 111 6.53 -3.27 -9.83
CA SER A 111 6.50 -1.85 -9.46
C SER A 111 7.86 -1.29 -9.02
N ALA A 112 8.92 -2.10 -9.05
CA ALA A 112 10.24 -1.74 -8.53
C ALA A 112 10.84 -0.47 -9.13
N PHE A 113 10.47 -0.08 -10.34
CA PHE A 113 10.96 1.16 -10.94
C PHE A 113 10.57 2.41 -10.15
N LEU A 114 9.38 2.44 -9.53
CA LEU A 114 8.87 3.62 -8.82
C LEU A 114 8.73 3.40 -7.30
N ALA A 115 8.33 2.19 -6.90
CA ALA A 115 7.83 1.92 -5.57
C ALA A 115 8.65 0.87 -4.81
N ASP A 116 8.89 1.14 -3.54
CA ASP A 116 9.35 0.15 -2.56
C ASP A 116 8.26 -0.09 -1.50
N TRP A 117 8.27 -1.28 -0.90
CA TRP A 117 7.48 -1.62 0.27
C TRP A 117 8.36 -1.68 1.51
N LEU A 118 7.98 -0.97 2.56
CA LEU A 118 8.66 -0.95 3.85
C LEU A 118 7.76 -1.65 4.88
N ILE A 119 8.08 -2.90 5.18
CA ILE A 119 7.30 -3.75 6.08
C ILE A 119 7.97 -3.77 7.45
N PHE A 120 7.32 -3.18 8.44
CA PHE A 120 7.78 -3.12 9.83
C PHE A 120 7.07 -4.18 10.65
N HIS A 121 7.80 -5.05 11.33
CA HIS A 121 7.23 -6.15 12.12
C HIS A 121 7.98 -6.37 13.43
N GLU A 122 7.43 -7.22 14.30
CA GLU A 122 8.03 -7.61 15.59
C GLU A 122 8.26 -9.13 15.61
N GLY A 123 9.32 -9.61 14.96
CA GLY A 123 9.65 -11.04 14.91
C GLY A 123 8.69 -11.93 14.10
N ALA A 124 7.99 -11.39 13.11
CA ALA A 124 7.10 -12.17 12.24
C ALA A 124 7.89 -13.21 11.42
N ASN A 125 7.45 -14.46 11.42
CA ASN A 125 8.03 -15.50 10.58
C ASN A 125 7.55 -15.36 9.12
N TRP A 126 8.50 -15.25 8.19
CA TRP A 126 8.27 -15.17 6.74
C TRP A 126 9.20 -16.09 5.94
N SER A 127 9.81 -17.09 6.57
CA SER A 127 10.80 -17.98 5.92
C SER A 127 10.23 -18.68 4.67
N GLU A 128 8.98 -19.14 4.72
CA GLU A 128 8.29 -19.76 3.58
C GLU A 128 8.09 -18.81 2.40
N ALA A 129 7.93 -17.51 2.67
CA ALA A 129 7.72 -16.48 1.67
C ALA A 129 9.05 -15.85 1.19
N ALA A 130 10.18 -16.17 1.84
CA ALA A 130 11.44 -15.47 1.62
C ALA A 130 12.00 -15.65 0.20
N ALA A 131 11.77 -16.82 -0.40
CA ALA A 131 12.17 -17.11 -1.78
C ALA A 131 11.50 -16.21 -2.84
N TYR A 132 10.40 -15.54 -2.49
CA TYR A 132 9.62 -14.70 -3.40
C TYR A 132 9.83 -13.21 -3.21
N ARG A 133 10.71 -12.82 -2.28
CA ARG A 133 10.92 -11.42 -1.94
C ARG A 133 11.55 -10.69 -3.14
N PRO A 134 10.88 -9.71 -3.76
CA PRO A 134 11.50 -8.88 -4.77
C PRO A 134 12.44 -7.85 -4.11
N VAL A 135 13.36 -7.30 -4.91
CA VAL A 135 14.40 -6.36 -4.44
C VAL A 135 13.86 -5.05 -3.85
N ASN A 136 12.62 -4.69 -4.18
CA ASN A 136 11.93 -3.48 -3.72
C ASN A 136 11.01 -3.72 -2.51
N VAL A 137 11.06 -4.90 -1.87
CA VAL A 137 10.36 -5.14 -0.60
C VAL A 137 11.41 -5.25 0.50
N HIS A 138 11.28 -4.42 1.53
CA HIS A 138 12.21 -4.31 2.65
C HIS A 138 11.50 -4.67 3.94
N PHE A 139 12.11 -5.57 4.71
CA PHE A 139 11.62 -5.99 6.02
C PHE A 139 12.46 -5.32 7.10
N HIS A 140 11.80 -4.73 8.08
CA HIS A 140 12.39 -4.10 9.24
C HIS A 140 11.84 -4.78 10.49
N ASP A 141 12.63 -5.66 11.10
CA ASP A 141 12.31 -6.23 12.40
C ASP A 141 12.64 -5.20 13.49
N LEU A 142 11.62 -4.72 14.19
CA LEU A 142 11.77 -3.77 15.28
C LEU A 142 11.93 -4.47 16.64
N GLY A 143 11.86 -5.80 16.66
CA GLY A 143 11.87 -6.59 17.89
C GLY A 143 10.60 -6.41 18.74
N PRO A 144 10.55 -7.05 19.92
CA PRO A 144 9.37 -7.00 20.78
C PRO A 144 9.00 -5.56 21.18
N SER A 145 7.72 -5.18 20.98
CA SER A 145 7.19 -3.84 21.28
C SER A 145 7.83 -2.69 20.47
N GLY A 146 8.59 -3.00 19.42
CA GLY A 146 9.26 -2.00 18.59
C GLY A 146 8.29 -1.04 17.88
N LEU A 147 7.13 -1.52 17.41
CA LEU A 147 6.08 -0.66 16.86
C LEU A 147 5.52 0.24 17.95
N SER A 148 5.19 -0.29 19.12
CA SER A 148 4.66 0.51 20.23
C SER A 148 5.62 1.61 20.67
N PHE A 149 6.92 1.33 20.67
CA PHE A 149 7.96 2.32 20.90
C PHE A 149 8.00 3.38 19.79
N ALA A 150 8.03 2.97 18.52
CA ALA A 150 8.07 3.87 17.37
C ALA A 150 6.85 4.81 17.33
N PHE A 151 5.64 4.27 17.47
CA PHE A 151 4.40 5.04 17.53
C PHE A 151 4.38 5.98 18.74
N GLY A 152 4.64 5.45 19.94
CA GLY A 152 4.57 6.23 21.18
C GLY A 152 5.55 7.39 21.20
N THR A 153 6.80 7.18 20.80
CA THR A 153 7.85 8.22 20.81
C THR A 153 7.66 9.26 19.70
N SER A 154 7.38 8.82 18.48
CA SER A 154 7.26 9.72 17.33
C SER A 154 6.02 10.62 17.44
N LEU A 155 4.88 10.05 17.87
CA LEU A 155 3.66 10.84 18.07
C LEU A 155 3.74 11.74 19.29
N ALA A 156 4.39 11.29 20.38
CA ALA A 156 4.65 12.15 21.53
C ALA A 156 5.46 13.39 21.13
N ARG A 157 6.50 13.23 20.29
CA ARG A 157 7.28 14.35 19.77
C ARG A 157 6.44 15.24 18.85
N ALA A 158 5.78 14.66 17.85
CA ALA A 158 5.05 15.41 16.84
C ALA A 158 3.88 16.23 17.41
N LEU A 159 3.26 15.76 18.50
CA LEU A 159 2.11 16.40 19.14
C LEU A 159 2.47 17.22 20.38
N ASN A 160 3.76 17.45 20.64
CA ASN A 160 4.25 18.15 21.83
C ASN A 160 3.78 17.51 23.17
N LEU A 161 3.71 16.18 23.19
CA LEU A 161 3.34 15.34 24.33
C LEU A 161 4.56 14.57 24.88
N SER A 162 5.77 15.13 24.78
CA SER A 162 6.99 14.42 25.17
C SER A 162 7.01 13.98 26.64
N HIS A 163 6.33 14.72 27.53
CA HIS A 163 6.14 14.36 28.94
C HIS A 163 5.26 13.11 29.13
N GLU A 164 4.45 12.73 28.15
CA GLU A 164 3.57 11.56 28.16
C GLU A 164 4.13 10.38 27.35
N THR A 165 5.36 10.47 26.83
CA THR A 165 5.98 9.44 25.97
C THR A 165 5.87 8.05 26.58
N GLY A 166 6.27 7.88 27.85
CA GLY A 166 6.20 6.59 28.52
C GLY A 166 4.78 6.05 28.66
N ARG A 167 3.79 6.93 28.83
CA ARG A 167 2.37 6.54 28.92
C ARG A 167 1.84 6.13 27.54
N LEU A 168 2.15 6.88 26.49
CA LEU A 168 1.78 6.56 25.11
C LEU A 168 2.36 5.22 24.67
N VAL A 169 3.65 4.98 24.92
CA VAL A 169 4.30 3.69 24.60
C VAL A 169 3.58 2.54 25.29
N ARG A 170 3.26 2.65 26.59
CA ARG A 170 2.51 1.60 27.32
C ARG A 170 1.09 1.39 26.80
N LEU A 171 0.41 2.46 26.39
CA LEU A 171 -0.93 2.35 25.81
C LEU A 171 -0.90 1.67 24.43
N PHE A 172 0.03 2.07 23.56
CA PHE A 172 0.22 1.40 22.28
C PHE A 172 0.63 -0.07 22.46
N ASP A 173 1.52 -0.37 23.41
CA ASP A 173 1.92 -1.75 23.72
C ASP A 173 0.72 -2.60 24.15
N TYR A 174 -0.08 -2.09 25.08
CA TYR A 174 -1.32 -2.75 25.47
C TYR A 174 -2.24 -2.95 24.27
N SER A 175 -2.53 -1.90 23.51
CA SER A 175 -3.48 -1.94 22.39
C SER A 175 -3.04 -2.89 21.28
N PHE A 176 -1.77 -2.82 20.87
CA PHE A 176 -1.23 -3.67 19.80
C PHE A 176 -1.20 -5.15 20.19
N ARG A 177 -0.95 -5.48 21.47
CA ARG A 177 -0.98 -6.87 21.95
C ARG A 177 -2.39 -7.42 22.11
N GLN A 178 -3.35 -6.59 22.54
CA GLN A 178 -4.69 -7.07 22.88
C GLN A 178 -5.64 -7.07 21.69
N TYR A 179 -5.53 -6.12 20.76
CA TYR A 179 -6.42 -6.01 19.61
C TYR A 179 -5.69 -5.40 18.40
N THR A 180 -4.86 -6.24 17.79
CA THR A 180 -3.92 -5.92 16.70
C THR A 180 -4.50 -5.10 15.54
N TYR A 181 -5.80 -5.22 15.26
CA TYR A 181 -6.43 -4.44 14.18
C TYR A 181 -6.32 -2.92 14.39
N ILE A 182 -6.15 -2.44 15.63
CA ILE A 182 -6.08 -1.00 15.93
C ILE A 182 -4.95 -0.29 15.17
N VAL A 183 -3.89 -1.01 14.78
CA VAL A 183 -2.78 -0.43 14.00
C VAL A 183 -3.26 0.22 12.69
N THR A 184 -4.36 -0.28 12.10
CA THR A 184 -4.91 0.27 10.86
C THR A 184 -5.45 1.68 11.04
N GLU A 185 -5.86 2.05 12.25
CA GLU A 185 -6.38 3.39 12.55
C GLU A 185 -5.28 4.46 12.54
N TYR A 186 -4.02 4.06 12.76
CA TYR A 186 -2.88 4.97 12.79
C TYR A 186 -2.11 5.03 11.47
N LYS A 187 -2.63 4.44 10.39
CA LYS A 187 -2.06 4.57 9.04
C LYS A 187 -1.78 6.02 8.61
N PRO A 188 -2.63 7.02 8.91
CA PRO A 188 -2.34 8.41 8.56
C PRO A 188 -1.07 8.96 9.23
N THR A 189 -0.57 8.34 10.29
CA THR A 189 0.58 8.84 11.06
C THR A 189 1.92 8.27 10.60
N LEU A 190 1.93 7.32 9.66
CA LEU A 190 3.14 6.57 9.29
C LEU A 190 4.25 7.45 8.70
N GLY A 191 3.91 8.54 8.01
CA GLY A 191 4.86 9.54 7.54
C GLY A 191 5.68 10.20 8.65
N VAL A 192 5.12 10.28 9.87
CA VAL A 192 5.80 10.77 11.07
C VAL A 192 6.46 9.63 11.84
N VAL A 193 5.77 8.52 12.03
CA VAL A 193 6.26 7.38 12.82
C VAL A 193 7.51 6.76 12.20
N PHE A 194 7.57 6.69 10.87
CA PHE A 194 8.68 6.10 10.13
C PHE A 194 9.47 7.11 9.32
N ALA A 195 9.41 8.40 9.69
CA ALA A 195 10.13 9.48 8.99
C ALA A 195 11.60 9.14 8.68
N PRO A 196 12.41 8.57 9.61
CA PRO A 196 13.81 8.23 9.32
C PRO A 196 14.01 7.21 8.20
N TYR A 197 13.00 6.40 7.89
CA TYR A 197 13.03 5.42 6.80
C TYR A 197 12.51 6.01 5.48
N LEU A 198 11.93 7.22 5.53
CA LEU A 198 11.29 7.89 4.40
C LEU A 198 12.14 8.99 3.76
N ASP A 199 13.29 9.34 4.36
CA ASP A 199 14.15 10.45 3.88
C ASP A 199 14.55 10.36 2.40
N ALA A 200 14.74 9.14 1.88
CA ALA A 200 15.10 8.90 0.48
C ALA A 200 13.90 8.87 -0.49
N TYR A 201 12.69 9.12 0.01
CA TYR A 201 11.44 8.98 -0.75
C TYR A 201 10.76 10.33 -0.93
N THR A 202 10.41 10.65 -2.17
CA THR A 202 9.63 11.85 -2.49
C THR A 202 8.18 11.77 -2.02
N HIS A 203 7.65 10.55 -1.92
CA HIS A 203 6.27 10.26 -1.59
C HIS A 203 6.18 8.99 -0.74
N TRP A 204 5.14 8.89 0.07
CA TRP A 204 4.83 7.68 0.81
C TRP A 204 3.32 7.39 0.78
N SER A 205 2.93 6.14 0.95
CA SER A 205 1.55 5.70 1.12
C SER A 205 1.52 4.62 2.20
N TYR A 206 0.37 4.41 2.81
CA TYR A 206 0.06 3.14 3.46
C TYR A 206 -0.56 2.17 2.45
N THR A 207 -0.50 0.87 2.72
CA THR A 207 -1.18 -0.19 1.95
C THR A 207 -1.62 -1.33 2.85
N ASP A 208 -2.53 -2.16 2.35
CA ASP A 208 -2.87 -3.44 2.97
C ASP A 208 -2.00 -4.58 2.41
N LEU A 209 -2.03 -5.72 3.10
CA LEU A 209 -1.46 -6.99 2.64
C LEU A 209 -2.50 -7.91 1.97
N ASP A 210 -3.78 -7.56 1.99
CA ASP A 210 -4.86 -8.28 1.28
C ASP A 210 -5.09 -7.71 -0.14
N ILE A 211 -3.97 -7.43 -0.82
CA ILE A 211 -3.93 -6.85 -2.16
C ILE A 211 -3.00 -7.66 -3.07
N VAL A 212 -3.31 -7.72 -4.35
CA VAL A 212 -2.37 -8.11 -5.41
C VAL A 212 -1.98 -6.86 -6.20
N MET A 213 -0.67 -6.56 -6.26
CA MET A 213 -0.16 -5.40 -6.99
C MET A 213 -0.14 -5.61 -8.50
N GLY A 214 -0.48 -4.54 -9.22
CA GLY A 214 -0.21 -4.40 -10.63
C GLY A 214 1.10 -3.65 -10.90
N ASP A 215 1.24 -3.20 -12.14
CA ASP A 215 2.33 -2.33 -12.59
C ASP A 215 2.06 -0.87 -12.17
N LEU A 216 2.34 -0.52 -10.89
CA LEU A 216 2.10 0.85 -10.39
C LEU A 216 2.71 1.96 -11.26
N PRO A 217 3.95 1.85 -11.80
CA PRO A 217 4.51 2.85 -12.71
C PRO A 217 3.65 3.16 -13.94
N ARG A 218 2.85 2.21 -14.42
CA ARG A 218 1.89 2.44 -15.51
C ARG A 218 0.70 3.29 -15.08
N PHE A 219 0.27 3.20 -13.83
CA PHE A 219 -0.94 3.87 -13.33
C PHE A 219 -0.67 5.21 -12.66
N VAL A 220 0.45 5.36 -11.96
CA VAL A 220 0.84 6.63 -11.33
C VAL A 220 1.22 7.62 -12.42
N GLU A 221 0.60 8.80 -12.38
CA GLU A 221 0.86 9.88 -13.33
C GLU A 221 1.94 10.83 -12.81
N ARG A 222 2.79 11.34 -13.70
CA ARG A 222 3.75 12.41 -13.34
C ARG A 222 3.07 13.65 -12.77
N ASP A 223 1.88 14.00 -13.28
CA ASP A 223 1.07 15.10 -12.77
C ASP A 223 0.57 14.83 -11.33
N GLU A 224 0.26 13.57 -11.01
CA GLU A 224 -0.12 13.16 -9.65
C GLU A 224 1.02 13.41 -8.64
N LEU A 225 2.27 13.15 -9.05
CA LEU A 225 3.46 13.32 -8.20
C LEU A 225 3.95 14.76 -8.09
N ARG A 226 3.55 15.65 -9.02
CA ARG A 226 4.01 17.05 -9.04
C ARG A 226 2.95 18.03 -8.54
N SER A 227 1.70 17.82 -8.96
CA SER A 227 0.63 18.82 -8.87
C SER A 227 -0.30 18.60 -7.68
N PHE A 228 -0.19 17.48 -6.97
CA PHE A 228 -1.04 17.14 -5.83
C PHE A 228 -0.21 16.86 -4.60
N ASP A 229 -0.79 17.15 -3.44
CA ASP A 229 -0.18 16.90 -2.14
C ASP A 229 -0.60 15.51 -1.63
N ILE A 230 -1.82 15.08 -1.96
CA ILE A 230 -2.33 13.72 -1.70
C ILE A 230 -3.07 13.18 -2.93
N VAL A 231 -2.82 11.91 -3.27
CA VAL A 231 -3.53 11.18 -4.31
C VAL A 231 -4.03 9.85 -3.75
N SER A 232 -5.34 9.62 -3.76
CA SER A 232 -5.91 8.33 -3.36
C SER A 232 -6.57 7.63 -4.53
N TYR A 233 -6.40 6.32 -4.60
CA TYR A 233 -7.10 5.51 -5.61
C TYR A 233 -8.36 4.94 -5.00
N SER A 234 -9.42 4.81 -5.80
CA SER A 234 -10.71 4.19 -5.45
C SER A 234 -11.10 3.10 -6.47
N PHE A 235 -12.18 2.38 -6.19
CA PHE A 235 -12.76 1.30 -7.01
C PHE A 235 -14.16 1.64 -7.54
N GLY A 236 -14.51 2.92 -7.65
CA GLY A 236 -15.82 3.36 -8.17
C GLY A 236 -16.76 3.98 -7.12
N ASP A 237 -16.28 4.21 -5.89
CA ASP A 237 -17.03 4.89 -4.83
C ASP A 237 -16.38 6.19 -4.34
N HIS A 238 -15.50 6.76 -5.16
CA HIS A 238 -14.76 7.98 -4.92
C HIS A 238 -15.61 9.20 -4.50
N GLN A 239 -16.91 9.25 -4.80
CA GLN A 239 -17.83 10.29 -4.30
C GLN A 239 -17.90 10.37 -2.78
N ARG A 240 -17.47 9.31 -2.08
CA ARG A 240 -17.40 9.30 -0.61
C ARG A 240 -16.20 10.06 -0.06
N LEU A 241 -15.30 10.53 -0.93
CA LEU A 241 -14.10 11.31 -0.64
C LEU A 241 -13.12 10.67 0.39
N TYR A 242 -13.27 9.40 0.75
CA TYR A 242 -12.33 8.73 1.66
C TYR A 242 -10.95 8.59 1.05
N LEU A 243 -9.94 8.96 1.82
CA LEU A 243 -8.56 8.52 1.56
C LEU A 243 -8.47 7.03 1.90
N ARG A 244 -8.25 6.21 0.88
CA ARG A 244 -8.41 4.75 0.96
C ARG A 244 -7.22 4.09 1.63
N GLY A 245 -7.50 3.22 2.62
CA GLY A 245 -6.52 2.44 3.37
C GLY A 245 -5.60 1.54 2.52
N GLN A 246 -5.98 1.27 1.26
CA GLN A 246 -5.21 0.50 0.29
C GLN A 246 -4.15 1.35 -0.44
N PHE A 247 -4.47 2.62 -0.74
CA PHE A 247 -3.57 3.52 -1.43
C PHE A 247 -4.01 4.99 -1.24
N ALA A 248 -3.19 5.74 -0.52
CA ALA A 248 -3.28 7.18 -0.39
C ALA A 248 -1.85 7.72 -0.36
N MET A 249 -1.35 8.08 -1.53
CA MET A 249 -0.01 8.61 -1.72
C MET A 249 0.03 10.06 -1.23
N HIS A 250 0.89 10.33 -0.26
CA HIS A 250 1.21 11.63 0.29
C HIS A 250 2.56 12.06 -0.25
N LYS A 251 2.68 13.33 -0.60
CA LYS A 251 3.99 13.94 -0.81
C LYS A 251 4.73 14.00 0.52
N ASN A 252 6.00 13.60 0.53
CA ASN A 252 6.78 13.46 1.74
C ASN A 252 7.31 14.83 2.22
N GLU A 253 6.41 15.66 2.73
CA GLU A 253 6.71 16.99 3.27
C GLU A 253 6.29 17.06 4.73
N PRO A 254 7.06 17.72 5.62
CA PRO A 254 6.76 17.76 7.05
C PRO A 254 5.34 18.23 7.37
N TRP A 255 4.83 19.25 6.68
CA TRP A 255 3.50 19.80 6.93
C TRP A 255 2.38 18.85 6.46
N ILE A 256 2.60 18.08 5.38
CA ILE A 256 1.66 17.06 4.88
C ILE A 256 1.63 15.88 5.85
N ASN A 257 2.82 15.45 6.30
CA ASN A 257 2.96 14.34 7.24
C ASN A 257 2.31 14.64 8.60
N LEU A 258 2.08 15.91 8.94
CA LEU A 258 1.42 16.36 10.16
C LEU A 258 -0.10 16.58 10.02
N LEU A 259 -0.70 16.40 8.83
CA LEU A 259 -2.14 16.63 8.63
C LEU A 259 -3.01 15.75 9.54
N PHE A 260 -2.55 14.55 9.91
CA PHE A 260 -3.27 13.68 10.84
C PHE A 260 -3.55 14.36 12.19
N ALA A 261 -2.70 15.30 12.62
CA ALA A 261 -2.85 15.97 13.91
C ALA A 261 -4.10 16.86 13.99
N GLN A 262 -4.68 17.22 12.83
CA GLN A 262 -5.96 17.93 12.76
C GLN A 262 -7.16 17.00 12.98
N CYS A 263 -6.99 15.69 12.81
CA CYS A 263 -8.00 14.72 13.23
C CYS A 263 -7.96 14.58 14.76
N GLU A 264 -9.10 14.84 15.44
CA GLU A 264 -9.17 14.82 16.90
C GLU A 264 -8.64 13.51 17.51
N HIS A 265 -9.01 12.37 16.92
CA HIS A 265 -8.62 11.04 17.41
C HIS A 265 -7.11 10.75 17.31
N LEU A 266 -6.42 11.39 16.35
CA LEU A 266 -5.00 11.14 16.09
C LEU A 266 -4.09 12.28 16.57
N GLY A 267 -4.65 13.47 16.79
CA GLY A 267 -3.95 14.65 17.31
C GLY A 267 -4.23 14.93 18.78
N ALA A 268 -4.88 16.06 19.06
CA ALA A 268 -5.10 16.55 20.44
C ALA A 268 -5.90 15.60 21.35
N GLY A 269 -6.65 14.65 20.78
CA GLY A 269 -7.39 13.61 21.51
C GLY A 269 -6.63 12.30 21.69
N LEU A 270 -5.47 12.09 21.04
CA LEU A 270 -4.79 10.79 20.95
C LEU A 270 -4.64 10.08 22.31
N LEU A 271 -4.13 10.78 23.32
CA LEU A 271 -3.89 10.17 24.64
C LEU A 271 -5.20 9.77 25.33
N ARG A 272 -6.22 10.63 25.28
CA ARG A 272 -7.54 10.34 25.85
C ARG A 272 -8.20 9.16 25.14
N GLU A 273 -8.10 9.15 23.82
CA GLU A 273 -8.65 8.16 22.91
C GLU A 273 -8.04 6.76 23.19
N LEU A 274 -6.71 6.65 23.18
CA LEU A 274 -5.99 5.42 23.51
C LEU A 274 -6.29 4.92 24.93
N ALA A 275 -6.31 5.83 25.91
CA ALA A 275 -6.62 5.47 27.29
C ALA A 275 -8.07 4.94 27.42
N PHE A 276 -9.02 5.56 26.72
CA PHE A 276 -10.41 5.12 26.68
C PHE A 276 -10.56 3.75 26.02
N LYS A 277 -9.91 3.51 24.88
CA LYS A 277 -9.92 2.19 24.22
C LYS A 277 -9.34 1.10 25.12
N ALA A 278 -8.20 1.38 25.76
CA ALA A 278 -7.57 0.46 26.68
C ALA A 278 -8.48 0.14 27.90
N ALA A 279 -9.09 1.16 28.51
CA ALA A 279 -10.01 0.98 29.63
C ALA A 279 -11.27 0.19 29.23
N THR A 280 -11.86 0.53 28.09
CA THR A 280 -13.02 -0.18 27.52
C THR A 280 -12.70 -1.65 27.27
N HIS A 281 -11.56 -1.93 26.64
CA HIS A 281 -11.13 -3.31 26.39
C HIS A 281 -10.93 -4.08 27.70
N ARG A 282 -10.25 -3.51 28.71
CA ARG A 282 -10.06 -4.14 30.03
C ARG A 282 -11.39 -4.52 30.67
N LYS A 283 -12.33 -3.56 30.74
CA LYS A 283 -13.65 -3.79 31.31
C LYS A 283 -14.39 -4.93 30.58
N MET A 284 -14.38 -4.92 29.25
CA MET A 284 -15.03 -5.97 28.46
C MET A 284 -14.35 -7.34 28.66
N SER A 285 -13.02 -7.38 28.78
CA SER A 285 -12.26 -8.61 29.06
C SER A 285 -12.56 -9.16 30.45
N GLU A 286 -12.65 -8.30 31.46
CA GLU A 286 -13.05 -8.68 32.82
C GLU A 286 -14.48 -9.23 32.86
N GLU A 287 -15.43 -8.54 32.23
CA GLU A 287 -16.82 -9.02 32.12
C GLU A 287 -16.92 -10.35 31.36
N ALA A 288 -16.12 -10.54 30.32
CA ALA A 288 -16.07 -11.80 29.58
C ALA A 288 -15.50 -12.93 30.46
N ALA A 289 -14.40 -12.68 31.17
CA ALA A 289 -13.77 -13.63 32.08
C ALA A 289 -14.73 -14.04 33.21
N ASN A 290 -15.42 -13.08 33.84
CA ASN A 290 -16.41 -13.32 34.89
C ASN A 290 -17.60 -14.17 34.40
N ARG A 291 -17.88 -14.16 33.10
CA ARG A 291 -18.93 -14.97 32.46
C ARG A 291 -18.40 -16.26 31.82
N GLY A 292 -17.12 -16.60 32.01
CA GLY A 292 -16.48 -17.75 31.37
C GLY A 292 -16.45 -17.69 29.85
N LYS A 293 -16.48 -16.47 29.27
CA LYS A 293 -16.48 -16.23 27.82
C LYS A 293 -15.08 -15.95 27.31
N ALA A 294 -14.86 -16.23 26.03
CA ALA A 294 -13.64 -15.85 25.32
C ALA A 294 -13.46 -14.32 25.29
N GLN A 295 -12.22 -13.88 25.02
CA GLN A 295 -11.86 -12.47 24.90
C GLN A 295 -12.80 -11.71 23.94
N PRO A 296 -13.20 -10.48 24.28
CA PRO A 296 -14.14 -9.70 23.49
C PRO A 296 -13.53 -9.28 22.16
N ARG A 297 -14.34 -9.34 21.09
CA ARG A 297 -14.01 -8.67 19.83
C ARG A 297 -14.51 -7.23 19.88
N VAL A 298 -13.64 -6.31 20.28
CA VAL A 298 -13.95 -4.88 20.29
C VAL A 298 -13.71 -4.31 18.89
N ARG A 299 -14.62 -3.48 18.40
CA ARG A 299 -14.43 -2.69 17.18
C ARG A 299 -14.57 -1.21 17.53
N PHE A 300 -13.52 -0.45 17.31
CA PHE A 300 -13.51 0.99 17.47
C PHE A 300 -13.82 1.68 16.14
N ILE A 301 -14.21 2.94 16.22
CA ILE A 301 -14.49 3.76 15.04
C ILE A 301 -13.17 4.03 14.32
N SER A 302 -13.13 3.74 13.02
CA SER A 302 -11.97 4.01 12.18
C SER A 302 -11.65 5.50 12.13
N ALA A 303 -10.37 5.85 12.28
CA ALA A 303 -9.89 7.22 12.13
C ALA A 303 -9.85 7.70 10.66
N GLU A 304 -10.09 6.81 9.68
CA GLU A 304 -10.03 7.15 8.25
C GLU A 304 -10.97 8.30 7.86
N GLY A 305 -12.19 8.35 8.44
CA GLY A 305 -13.13 9.44 8.21
C GLY A 305 -12.68 10.75 8.81
N CYS A 306 -12.25 10.71 10.06
CA CYS A 306 -11.71 11.88 10.76
C CYS A 306 -10.49 12.46 10.03
N TYR A 307 -9.58 11.60 9.55
CA TYR A 307 -8.44 12.03 8.75
C TYR A 307 -8.85 12.61 7.39
N SER A 308 -9.76 11.94 6.66
CA SER A 308 -10.26 12.45 5.39
C SER A 308 -10.91 13.83 5.57
N ALA A 309 -11.74 14.01 6.60
CA ALA A 309 -12.36 15.30 6.92
C ALA A 309 -11.32 16.39 7.23
N ALA A 310 -10.29 16.06 8.03
CA ALA A 310 -9.19 16.97 8.32
C ALA A 310 -8.43 17.42 7.05
N VAL A 311 -8.20 16.48 6.12
CA VAL A 311 -7.59 16.78 4.83
C VAL A 311 -8.46 17.76 4.03
N TYR A 312 -9.75 17.51 3.85
CA TYR A 312 -10.62 18.45 3.10
C TYR A 312 -10.92 19.76 3.82
N ALA A 313 -10.68 19.84 5.13
CA ALA A 313 -10.76 21.08 5.87
C ALA A 313 -9.53 21.99 5.66
N THR A 314 -8.43 21.47 5.08
CA THR A 314 -7.19 22.24 4.86
C THR A 314 -7.32 23.09 3.59
N PRO A 315 -7.37 24.44 3.67
CA PRO A 315 -7.73 25.26 2.51
C PRO A 315 -6.72 25.26 1.37
N SER A 316 -5.43 25.04 1.63
CA SER A 316 -4.37 25.12 0.60
C SER A 316 -4.01 23.77 -0.03
N ILE A 317 -4.66 22.68 0.39
CA ILE A 317 -4.28 21.34 -0.05
C ILE A 317 -4.85 21.03 -1.44
N ARG A 318 -4.08 20.25 -2.20
CA ARG A 318 -4.49 19.70 -3.49
C ARG A 318 -4.60 18.19 -3.39
N VAL A 319 -5.83 17.68 -3.52
CA VAL A 319 -6.13 16.24 -3.43
C VAL A 319 -6.73 15.75 -4.73
N LYS A 320 -6.28 14.58 -5.21
CA LYS A 320 -6.91 13.84 -6.30
C LYS A 320 -7.45 12.50 -5.79
N ILE A 321 -8.68 12.16 -6.16
CA ILE A 321 -9.20 10.79 -6.06
C ILE A 321 -9.51 10.28 -7.44
N ALA A 322 -8.95 9.12 -7.78
CA ALA A 322 -9.09 8.50 -9.09
C ALA A 322 -9.51 7.04 -8.96
N ASN A 323 -10.46 6.58 -9.79
CA ASN A 323 -10.82 5.16 -9.85
C ASN A 323 -9.73 4.40 -10.62
N LYS A 324 -8.89 3.63 -9.94
CA LYS A 324 -7.70 3.01 -10.57
C LYS A 324 -7.46 1.58 -10.13
N PHE A 325 -8.27 1.01 -9.25
CA PHE A 325 -8.06 -0.34 -8.76
C PHE A 325 -9.37 -1.13 -8.65
N PHE A 326 -9.25 -2.44 -8.53
CA PHE A 326 -10.39 -3.35 -8.42
C PHE A 326 -10.60 -3.82 -6.98
N ALA A 327 -11.85 -4.03 -6.59
CA ALA A 327 -12.19 -4.65 -5.33
C ALA A 327 -13.29 -5.70 -5.50
N ASP A 328 -13.26 -6.75 -4.68
CA ASP A 328 -14.16 -7.90 -4.75
C ASP A 328 -15.55 -7.68 -4.12
N PHE A 329 -16.07 -6.46 -4.23
CA PHE A 329 -17.43 -6.10 -3.84
C PHE A 329 -18.44 -6.15 -5.00
N GLY A 330 -17.94 -6.33 -6.23
CA GLY A 330 -18.75 -6.30 -7.46
C GLY A 330 -19.15 -7.69 -7.98
N LEU A 331 -19.66 -7.72 -9.21
CA LEU A 331 -20.08 -8.93 -9.93
C LEU A 331 -18.90 -9.80 -10.44
N GLN A 332 -17.71 -9.55 -9.93
CA GLN A 332 -16.49 -10.17 -10.43
C GLN A 332 -16.40 -11.59 -9.92
N THR A 333 -16.09 -12.52 -10.82
CA THR A 333 -15.91 -13.93 -10.46
C THR A 333 -14.43 -14.32 -10.46
N GLU A 334 -13.63 -13.70 -11.34
CA GLU A 334 -12.20 -13.96 -11.49
C GLU A 334 -11.45 -12.68 -11.91
N LEU A 335 -10.18 -12.63 -11.55
CA LEU A 335 -9.21 -11.62 -11.98
C LEU A 335 -7.90 -12.31 -12.32
N ALA A 336 -7.26 -11.91 -13.42
CA ALA A 336 -5.97 -12.46 -13.81
C ALA A 336 -4.84 -11.45 -13.51
N VAL A 337 -3.72 -11.97 -13.05
CA VAL A 337 -2.44 -11.29 -13.09
C VAL A 337 -1.65 -11.95 -14.20
N VAL A 338 -1.17 -11.16 -15.17
CA VAL A 338 -0.36 -11.63 -16.29
C VAL A 338 0.81 -10.68 -16.43
N ASP A 339 2.03 -11.19 -16.22
CA ASP A 339 3.26 -10.39 -16.28
C ASP A 339 3.25 -9.13 -15.39
N GLY A 340 2.60 -9.23 -14.22
CA GLY A 340 2.45 -8.12 -13.28
C GLY A 340 1.34 -7.12 -13.66
N SER A 341 0.63 -7.32 -14.77
CA SER A 341 -0.59 -6.58 -15.08
C SER A 341 -1.79 -7.24 -14.40
N VAL A 342 -2.55 -6.48 -13.63
CA VAL A 342 -3.83 -6.89 -13.04
C VAL A 342 -4.94 -6.62 -14.05
N ARG A 343 -5.60 -7.68 -14.53
CA ARG A 343 -6.57 -7.69 -15.64
C ARG A 343 -7.90 -8.30 -15.21
N GLN A 344 -8.98 -7.62 -15.52
CA GLN A 344 -10.32 -8.04 -15.16
C GLN A 344 -11.21 -8.14 -16.40
N CYS A 345 -11.94 -9.25 -16.52
CA CYS A 345 -12.98 -9.35 -17.52
C CYS A 345 -14.18 -8.45 -17.20
N PRO A 346 -14.80 -7.87 -18.24
CA PRO A 346 -16.18 -7.44 -18.18
C PRO A 346 -17.09 -8.53 -17.56
N PRO A 347 -18.08 -8.16 -16.72
CA PRO A 347 -19.08 -9.11 -16.24
C PRO A 347 -19.85 -9.73 -17.42
N THR A 348 -20.22 -11.01 -17.31
CA THR A 348 -21.03 -11.67 -18.35
C THR A 348 -22.43 -11.06 -18.45
N ASP A 349 -23.07 -11.14 -19.62
CA ASP A 349 -24.46 -10.70 -19.77
C ASP A 349 -25.40 -11.35 -18.74
N ALA A 350 -25.16 -12.61 -18.39
CA ALA A 350 -25.92 -13.32 -17.38
C ALA A 350 -25.74 -12.70 -15.98
N ALA A 351 -24.50 -12.36 -15.60
CA ALA A 351 -24.23 -11.67 -14.35
C ALA A 351 -24.82 -10.25 -14.31
N LEU A 352 -24.74 -9.51 -15.43
CA LEU A 352 -25.38 -8.20 -15.57
C LEU A 352 -26.91 -8.30 -15.42
N ARG A 353 -27.54 -9.24 -16.12
CA ARG A 353 -28.98 -9.49 -16.04
C ARG A 353 -29.41 -9.91 -14.63
N ALA A 354 -28.66 -10.80 -13.97
CA ALA A 354 -28.92 -11.21 -12.59
C ALA A 354 -28.81 -10.03 -11.61
N ALA A 355 -27.98 -9.04 -11.91
CA ALA A 355 -27.82 -7.81 -11.13
C ALA A 355 -28.81 -6.69 -11.52
N GLY A 356 -29.75 -6.95 -12.45
CA GLY A 356 -30.68 -5.94 -12.95
C GLY A 356 -30.02 -4.87 -13.83
N LEU A 357 -28.82 -5.12 -14.35
CA LEU A 357 -28.08 -4.21 -15.22
C LEU A 357 -28.25 -4.58 -16.69
N VAL A 358 -28.30 -3.58 -17.57
CA VAL A 358 -28.41 -3.77 -19.02
C VAL A 358 -27.05 -4.12 -19.60
N PRO A 359 -26.89 -5.24 -20.31
CA PRO A 359 -25.66 -5.57 -21.00
C PRO A 359 -25.30 -4.51 -22.04
N ARG A 360 -24.07 -4.00 -22.01
CA ARG A 360 -23.54 -3.15 -23.10
C ARG A 360 -23.23 -4.02 -24.33
N ALA A 361 -23.38 -3.44 -25.53
CA ALA A 361 -23.25 -4.16 -26.80
C ALA A 361 -21.95 -4.98 -26.92
N ARG A 362 -22.09 -6.18 -27.53
CA ARG A 362 -21.09 -7.21 -27.84
C ARG A 362 -19.62 -6.80 -27.60
N ARG A 363 -19.10 -7.06 -26.42
CA ARG A 363 -17.64 -7.13 -26.20
C ARG A 363 -17.12 -8.45 -26.79
N ALA A 364 -15.91 -8.43 -27.32
CA ALA A 364 -15.24 -9.65 -27.80
C ALA A 364 -15.11 -10.68 -26.65
N PRO A 365 -15.00 -11.99 -26.94
CA PRO A 365 -14.73 -12.98 -25.91
C PRO A 365 -13.50 -12.56 -25.10
N CYS A 366 -13.62 -12.55 -23.77
CA CYS A 366 -12.50 -12.21 -22.91
C CYS A 366 -11.48 -13.35 -22.92
N ALA A 367 -10.39 -13.17 -23.65
CA ALA A 367 -9.23 -14.06 -23.58
C ALA A 367 -8.30 -13.60 -22.45
N LEU A 368 -8.59 -14.04 -21.21
CA LEU A 368 -7.57 -14.06 -20.17
C LEU A 368 -6.69 -15.28 -20.47
N GLY A 369 -5.65 -15.12 -21.31
CA GLY A 369 -4.71 -16.19 -21.63
C GLY A 369 -3.73 -15.86 -22.78
N ALA A 370 -2.83 -16.80 -23.08
CA ALA A 370 -1.81 -16.70 -24.13
C ALA A 370 -2.38 -16.75 -25.57
N ASP A 371 -3.68 -17.05 -25.74
CA ASP A 371 -4.39 -17.04 -27.03
C ASP A 371 -4.80 -15.62 -27.47
N ALA A 372 -4.21 -14.58 -26.89
CA ALA A 372 -4.37 -13.24 -27.41
C ALA A 372 -3.41 -13.09 -28.61
N ASP A 373 -3.99 -12.96 -29.80
CA ASP A 373 -3.30 -12.77 -31.10
C ASP A 373 -2.13 -11.77 -31.04
N ALA A 374 -1.26 -11.74 -32.07
CA ALA A 374 -0.10 -10.86 -32.23
C ALA A 374 -0.27 -9.35 -31.90
N ASP A 375 -1.49 -8.84 -31.72
CA ASP A 375 -1.77 -7.52 -31.12
C ASP A 375 -1.50 -7.45 -29.60
N ASP A 376 -1.51 -8.59 -28.90
CA ASP A 376 -1.11 -8.73 -27.51
C ASP A 376 0.42 -8.64 -27.35
N ASP A 377 1.21 -8.86 -28.41
CA ASP A 377 2.63 -8.53 -28.39
C ASP A 377 2.86 -7.01 -28.32
N ALA A 378 1.96 -6.17 -28.84
CA ALA A 378 2.06 -4.71 -28.70
C ALA A 378 1.59 -4.23 -27.32
N ALA A 379 0.56 -4.85 -26.73
CA ALA A 379 0.12 -4.57 -25.37
C ALA A 379 1.13 -5.08 -24.31
N ALA A 380 1.65 -6.29 -24.50
CA ALA A 380 2.71 -6.89 -23.70
C ALA A 380 4.07 -6.19 -23.90
N ALA A 381 4.39 -5.69 -25.10
CA ALA A 381 5.59 -4.86 -25.32
C ALA A 381 5.48 -3.48 -24.66
N ARG A 382 4.27 -2.90 -24.59
CA ARG A 382 3.97 -1.69 -23.81
C ARG A 382 4.05 -1.93 -22.31
N ASP A 383 3.64 -3.12 -21.86
CA ASP A 383 3.82 -3.53 -20.47
C ASP A 383 5.31 -3.62 -20.11
N ARG A 384 6.20 -4.02 -21.04
CA ARG A 384 7.61 -4.35 -20.75
C ARG A 384 8.56 -3.19 -20.43
N ALA A 385 8.23 -1.93 -20.73
CA ALA A 385 9.15 -0.81 -20.50
C ALA A 385 8.47 0.36 -19.80
N HIS A 386 8.88 0.63 -18.54
CA HIS A 386 8.45 1.81 -17.81
C HIS A 386 8.94 3.11 -18.48
N SER A 387 8.27 4.22 -18.23
CA SER A 387 8.65 5.54 -18.74
C SER A 387 8.98 6.50 -17.62
N ILE A 388 10.03 7.31 -17.79
CA ILE A 388 10.35 8.44 -16.90
C ILE A 388 9.24 9.52 -16.96
N GLU A 389 8.49 9.58 -18.06
CA GLU A 389 7.39 10.53 -18.20
C GLU A 389 6.15 10.15 -17.40
N LEU A 390 6.04 8.88 -16.94
CA LEU A 390 4.89 8.35 -16.18
C LEU A 390 3.54 8.91 -16.72
N PRO A 391 3.17 8.62 -17.99
CA PRO A 391 2.03 9.26 -18.64
C PRO A 391 0.67 8.86 -18.04
N GLY A 392 0.64 7.82 -17.19
CA GLY A 392 -0.56 7.20 -16.67
C GLY A 392 -1.38 6.46 -17.71
N VAL A 393 -2.48 5.86 -17.27
CA VAL A 393 -3.46 5.17 -18.13
C VAL A 393 -4.60 6.07 -18.59
N HIS A 394 -4.77 7.24 -17.97
CA HIS A 394 -5.85 8.17 -18.28
C HIS A 394 -5.35 9.44 -18.96
N GLU A 395 -6.22 10.03 -19.78
CA GLU A 395 -6.08 11.39 -20.29
C GLU A 395 -7.32 12.22 -20.00
N ILE A 396 -7.12 13.54 -19.93
CA ILE A 396 -8.17 14.51 -19.62
C ILE A 396 -9.17 14.55 -20.79
N ALA A 397 -10.45 14.35 -20.49
CA ALA A 397 -11.52 14.29 -21.48
C ALA A 397 -12.51 15.46 -21.40
N GLY A 398 -12.36 16.35 -20.42
CA GLY A 398 -13.26 17.49 -20.25
C GLY A 398 -12.73 18.57 -19.30
N PRO A 399 -13.44 19.70 -19.17
CA PRO A 399 -13.08 20.78 -18.27
C PRO A 399 -13.27 20.39 -16.79
N LEU A 400 -12.74 21.22 -15.89
CA LEU A 400 -13.08 21.16 -14.47
C LEU A 400 -14.52 21.63 -14.27
N VAL A 401 -15.32 20.84 -13.57
CA VAL A 401 -16.70 21.17 -13.21
C VAL A 401 -16.81 21.21 -11.70
N ALA A 402 -17.26 22.33 -11.13
CA ALA A 402 -17.42 22.47 -9.68
C ALA A 402 -18.47 21.48 -9.15
N VAL A 403 -18.22 20.91 -7.97
CA VAL A 403 -19.07 19.94 -7.31
C VAL A 403 -19.32 20.38 -5.87
N ALA A 404 -20.60 20.37 -5.46
CA ALA A 404 -20.98 20.67 -4.09
C ALA A 404 -20.63 19.50 -3.15
N GLN A 405 -20.28 19.82 -1.91
CA GLN A 405 -20.10 18.84 -0.85
C GLN A 405 -21.40 18.62 -0.04
N HIS A 406 -21.60 17.42 0.51
CA HIS A 406 -22.67 17.12 1.46
C HIS A 406 -22.21 16.06 2.49
N GLY A 407 -22.96 15.89 3.58
CA GLY A 407 -22.70 14.88 4.62
C GLY A 407 -23.55 13.61 4.52
N ASP A 408 -24.54 13.59 3.63
CA ASP A 408 -25.47 12.46 3.47
C ASP A 408 -24.91 11.35 2.56
N CYS A 409 -23.77 10.77 2.95
CA CYS A 409 -23.26 9.54 2.35
C CYS A 409 -22.47 8.71 3.38
N SER A 410 -22.13 7.46 3.05
CA SER A 410 -21.21 6.62 3.87
C SER A 410 -21.64 6.44 5.33
N ARG A 411 -22.78 5.80 5.54
CA ARG A 411 -23.38 5.55 6.87
C ARG A 411 -22.48 4.77 7.85
N TRP A 412 -21.40 4.14 7.38
CA TRP A 412 -20.43 3.44 8.21
C TRP A 412 -19.45 4.37 8.94
N VAL A 413 -19.39 5.64 8.55
CA VAL A 413 -18.60 6.67 9.25
C VAL A 413 -19.50 7.53 10.12
N ASP A 414 -18.95 7.96 11.24
CA ASP A 414 -19.56 8.92 12.14
C ASP A 414 -20.00 10.17 11.36
N GLU A 415 -21.20 10.64 11.62
CA GLU A 415 -21.84 11.74 10.90
C GLU A 415 -20.98 13.02 10.89
N ARG A 416 -20.22 13.25 11.97
CA ARG A 416 -19.34 14.42 12.12
C ARG A 416 -18.21 14.47 11.10
N TRP A 417 -17.82 13.33 10.52
CA TRP A 417 -16.67 13.21 9.64
C TRP A 417 -17.05 12.86 8.19
N ARG A 418 -18.34 12.87 7.86
CA ARG A 418 -18.80 12.57 6.50
C ARG A 418 -18.57 13.77 5.59
N VAL A 419 -17.70 13.59 4.61
CA VAL A 419 -17.49 14.55 3.51
C VAL A 419 -17.72 13.82 2.20
N CYS A 420 -18.68 14.29 1.40
CA CYS A 420 -19.12 13.59 0.19
C CYS A 420 -19.27 14.56 -0.98
N ALA A 421 -19.00 14.08 -2.20
CA ALA A 421 -19.19 14.81 -3.44
C ALA A 421 -20.60 14.57 -4.00
N ASN A 422 -21.33 15.63 -4.33
CA ASN A 422 -22.64 15.51 -4.95
C ASN A 422 -22.53 15.31 -6.47
N LEU A 423 -22.63 14.06 -6.94
CA LEU A 423 -22.52 13.70 -8.36
C LEU A 423 -23.88 13.53 -9.07
N THR A 424 -25.01 13.87 -8.43
CA THR A 424 -26.37 13.58 -8.93
C THR A 424 -26.70 14.17 -10.31
N ASN A 425 -25.99 15.19 -10.78
CA ASN A 425 -26.27 15.92 -12.02
C ASN A 425 -25.38 15.53 -13.22
N GLY A 426 -24.82 14.31 -13.30
CA GLY A 426 -23.99 13.97 -14.46
C GLY A 426 -23.50 12.52 -14.60
N GLY A 427 -24.37 11.54 -14.45
CA GLY A 427 -24.04 10.11 -14.53
C GLY A 427 -23.64 9.52 -13.17
N ASP A 428 -23.19 8.27 -13.14
CA ASP A 428 -22.67 7.65 -11.90
C ASP A 428 -21.28 8.19 -11.49
N GLY A 429 -20.67 9.06 -12.34
CA GLY A 429 -19.38 9.68 -12.12
C GLY A 429 -18.21 8.69 -12.10
N SER A 430 -18.42 7.41 -12.39
CA SER A 430 -17.39 6.37 -12.27
C SER A 430 -16.16 6.60 -13.16
N GLU A 431 -16.33 7.38 -14.22
CA GLU A 431 -15.27 7.78 -15.16
C GLU A 431 -14.68 9.17 -14.88
N ASP A 432 -15.06 9.84 -13.79
CA ASP A 432 -14.51 11.14 -13.40
C ASP A 432 -13.40 10.98 -12.34
N ASP A 433 -12.39 11.86 -12.39
CA ASP A 433 -11.53 12.12 -11.23
C ASP A 433 -12.18 13.20 -10.36
N LEU A 434 -12.05 13.08 -9.04
CA LEU A 434 -12.42 14.14 -8.10
C LEU A 434 -11.18 14.89 -7.64
N LEU A 435 -11.26 16.21 -7.67
CA LEU A 435 -10.14 17.11 -7.43
C LEU A 435 -10.55 18.13 -6.38
N PHE A 436 -9.91 18.10 -5.22
CA PHE A 436 -10.03 19.17 -4.23
C PHE A 436 -8.85 20.11 -4.41
N LEU A 437 -9.13 21.33 -4.82
CA LEU A 437 -8.14 22.34 -5.17
C LEU A 437 -8.44 23.60 -4.37
N ASN A 438 -7.54 23.94 -3.45
CA ASN A 438 -7.56 25.21 -2.73
C ASN A 438 -8.93 25.51 -2.07
N GLY A 439 -9.50 24.54 -1.35
CA GLY A 439 -10.76 24.70 -0.64
C GLY A 439 -12.02 24.43 -1.47
N SER A 440 -11.89 24.13 -2.77
CA SER A 440 -13.02 23.88 -3.67
C SER A 440 -12.94 22.48 -4.29
N LEU A 441 -14.09 21.83 -4.43
CA LEU A 441 -14.19 20.50 -5.03
C LEU A 441 -14.64 20.58 -6.49
N PHE A 442 -13.98 19.79 -7.33
CA PHE A 442 -14.24 19.68 -8.76
C PHE A 442 -14.31 18.22 -9.16
N ARG A 443 -15.03 17.95 -10.25
CA ARG A 443 -14.89 16.72 -11.03
C ARG A 443 -14.29 17.03 -12.38
N ARG A 444 -13.57 16.06 -12.94
CA ARG A 444 -12.99 16.14 -14.28
C ARG A 444 -13.14 14.81 -14.99
N ALA A 445 -13.81 14.86 -16.15
CA ALA A 445 -13.92 13.70 -17.02
C ALA A 445 -12.54 13.26 -17.52
N ARG A 446 -12.33 11.95 -17.56
CA ARG A 446 -11.14 11.32 -18.09
C ARG A 446 -11.53 10.17 -19.02
N ARG A 447 -10.59 9.75 -19.86
CA ARG A 447 -10.73 8.56 -20.70
C ARG A 447 -9.45 7.74 -20.67
N LEU A 448 -9.55 6.44 -20.91
CA LEU A 448 -8.37 5.58 -21.06
C LEU A 448 -7.58 6.01 -22.31
N ARG A 449 -6.28 6.22 -22.17
CA ARG A 449 -5.38 6.57 -23.30
C ARG A 449 -5.38 5.49 -24.38
N VAL A 450 -5.42 4.24 -23.95
CA VAL A 450 -5.49 3.06 -24.84
C VAL A 450 -6.54 2.12 -24.27
N PRO A 451 -7.79 2.20 -24.73
CA PRO A 451 -8.84 1.28 -24.31
C PRO A 451 -8.55 -0.13 -24.84
N ASP A 452 -8.50 -1.13 -23.95
CA ASP A 452 -8.55 -2.52 -24.36
C ASP A 452 -10.02 -2.98 -24.35
N ARG A 453 -10.48 -3.53 -25.48
CA ARG A 453 -11.88 -3.98 -25.61
C ARG A 453 -12.12 -5.36 -24.99
N ARG A 454 -11.05 -6.08 -24.60
CA ARG A 454 -11.09 -7.45 -24.07
C ARG A 454 -11.15 -7.50 -22.54
N TYR A 455 -10.38 -6.64 -21.87
CA TYR A 455 -10.31 -6.58 -20.40
C TYR A 455 -10.06 -5.17 -19.89
N ASP A 456 -10.47 -4.91 -18.65
CA ASP A 456 -10.11 -3.71 -17.90
C ASP A 456 -8.81 -3.98 -17.11
N SER A 457 -8.00 -2.94 -16.88
CA SER A 457 -6.76 -3.06 -16.10
C SER A 457 -6.76 -2.13 -14.89
N GLY A 458 -6.13 -2.57 -13.80
CA GLY A 458 -6.09 -1.84 -12.54
C GLY A 458 -4.67 -1.76 -11.96
N ALA A 459 -4.42 -0.71 -11.20
CA ALA A 459 -3.19 -0.51 -10.44
C ALA A 459 -2.94 -1.65 -9.46
N PHE A 460 -4.03 -2.21 -8.92
CA PHE A 460 -4.02 -3.36 -8.02
C PHE A 460 -5.42 -3.95 -7.85
N PHE A 461 -5.49 -5.08 -7.15
CA PHE A 461 -6.71 -5.76 -6.76
C PHE A 461 -6.79 -5.99 -5.26
N HIS A 462 -7.80 -5.44 -4.59
CA HIS A 462 -8.08 -5.62 -3.17
C HIS A 462 -9.14 -6.70 -2.95
N PHE A 463 -8.81 -7.77 -2.21
CA PHE A 463 -9.69 -8.93 -2.03
C PHE A 463 -10.30 -8.99 -0.62
N GLN A 464 -11.12 -7.99 -0.28
CA GLN A 464 -11.71 -7.86 1.05
C GLN A 464 -12.66 -9.00 1.44
N THR A 465 -13.48 -9.49 0.52
CA THR A 465 -14.48 -10.55 0.78
C THR A 465 -13.87 -11.95 0.61
N TRP A 466 -12.99 -12.13 -0.39
CA TRP A 466 -12.36 -13.40 -0.73
C TRP A 466 -11.28 -13.80 0.26
N LYS A 467 -10.70 -12.86 1.03
CA LYS A 467 -9.73 -13.19 2.09
C LYS A 467 -10.25 -14.21 3.11
N GLY A 468 -11.56 -14.25 3.34
CA GLY A 468 -12.18 -15.25 4.21
C GLY A 468 -11.97 -16.68 3.70
N ALA A 469 -12.06 -16.88 2.38
CA ALA A 469 -11.69 -18.13 1.74
C ALA A 469 -10.19 -18.35 1.83
N TYR A 470 -9.39 -17.36 1.43
CA TYR A 470 -7.92 -17.50 1.30
C TYR A 470 -7.22 -17.87 2.61
N LYS A 471 -7.77 -17.46 3.76
CA LYS A 471 -7.28 -17.86 5.08
C LYS A 471 -7.29 -19.37 5.33
N ARG A 472 -8.17 -20.12 4.64
CA ARG A 472 -8.33 -21.56 4.81
C ARG A 472 -7.44 -22.38 3.88
N HIS A 473 -6.75 -21.74 2.93
CA HIS A 473 -5.90 -22.43 1.98
C HIS A 473 -4.46 -22.43 2.47
N THR A 474 -3.82 -23.59 2.33
CA THR A 474 -2.38 -23.74 2.51
C THR A 474 -1.70 -23.69 1.16
N LEU A 475 -0.56 -22.98 1.06
CA LEU A 475 0.24 -22.93 -0.15
C LEU A 475 0.59 -24.37 -0.61
N GLY A 476 0.24 -24.73 -1.85
CA GLY A 476 0.56 -26.03 -2.44
C GLY A 476 -0.38 -27.21 -2.16
N GLN A 477 -1.60 -27.00 -1.65
CA GLN A 477 -2.67 -28.02 -1.65
C GLN A 477 -3.35 -28.13 -3.04
N SER A 478 -3.86 -29.32 -3.39
CA SER A 478 -4.48 -29.64 -4.69
C SER A 478 -5.52 -28.60 -5.13
N GLY A 479 -5.32 -28.02 -6.32
CA GLY A 479 -6.10 -26.89 -6.86
C GLY A 479 -5.43 -25.53 -6.74
N HIS A 480 -4.35 -25.43 -5.95
CA HIS A 480 -3.48 -24.25 -5.84
C HIS A 480 -2.06 -24.68 -6.18
N MET A 481 -1.50 -24.14 -7.25
CA MET A 481 -0.16 -24.53 -7.69
C MET A 481 0.85 -24.30 -6.56
N ARG A 482 1.73 -25.29 -6.41
CA ARG A 482 2.97 -25.15 -5.66
C ARG A 482 3.84 -24.12 -6.39
N TRP A 483 4.06 -22.97 -5.75
CA TRP A 483 5.04 -21.94 -6.14
C TRP A 483 4.79 -21.30 -7.52
N PRO A 484 4.42 -20.00 -7.63
CA PRO A 484 4.31 -19.34 -8.92
C PRO A 484 5.67 -19.32 -9.64
N ASN A 485 5.84 -20.21 -10.63
CA ASN A 485 6.85 -20.06 -11.67
C ASN A 485 6.41 -18.90 -12.58
N GLY A 486 6.56 -17.66 -12.10
CA GLY A 486 6.29 -16.44 -12.85
C GLY A 486 5.20 -15.53 -12.28
N SER A 487 5.10 -14.34 -12.85
CA SER A 487 4.18 -13.24 -12.49
C SER A 487 2.74 -13.44 -12.98
N THR A 488 2.30 -14.68 -13.19
CA THR A 488 1.05 -15.00 -13.88
C THR A 488 0.19 -16.00 -13.10
N PHE A 489 -1.01 -15.58 -12.67
CA PHE A 489 -1.95 -16.36 -11.85
C PHE A 489 -3.35 -15.74 -11.87
N VAL A 490 -4.36 -16.50 -11.44
CA VAL A 490 -5.76 -16.09 -11.33
C VAL A 490 -6.18 -16.02 -9.87
N CYS A 491 -6.91 -14.97 -9.51
CA CYS A 491 -7.60 -14.81 -8.25
C CYS A 491 -9.11 -15.02 -8.47
N SER A 492 -9.76 -15.85 -7.66
CA SER A 492 -11.22 -15.98 -7.63
C SER A 492 -11.72 -16.12 -6.19
N GLY A 493 -13.03 -16.07 -5.98
CA GLY A 493 -13.62 -16.34 -4.66
C GLY A 493 -13.32 -17.74 -4.10
N LYS A 494 -12.82 -18.66 -4.93
CA LYS A 494 -12.43 -20.03 -4.54
C LYS A 494 -10.96 -20.16 -4.14
N GLY A 495 -10.13 -19.17 -4.45
CA GLY A 495 -8.69 -19.17 -4.14
C GLY A 495 -7.84 -18.54 -5.24
N ILE A 496 -6.53 -18.70 -5.12
CA ILE A 496 -5.54 -18.20 -6.09
C ILE A 496 -4.86 -19.39 -6.78
N TYR A 497 -4.85 -19.46 -8.11
CA TYR A 497 -4.34 -20.60 -8.87
C TYR A 497 -3.72 -20.17 -10.20
N SER A 498 -2.80 -20.96 -10.75
CA SER A 498 -2.38 -20.84 -12.15
C SER A 498 -3.32 -21.65 -13.04
N ARG A 499 -3.42 -21.29 -14.31
CA ARG A 499 -4.10 -22.12 -15.30
C ARG A 499 -3.09 -23.08 -15.96
N PRO A 500 -3.43 -24.35 -16.23
CA PRO A 500 -2.52 -25.32 -16.83
C PRO A 500 -1.90 -24.85 -18.15
N GLU A 501 -2.66 -24.10 -18.96
CA GLU A 501 -2.23 -23.48 -20.21
C GLU A 501 -1.18 -22.38 -20.05
N TRP A 502 -0.91 -21.92 -18.82
CA TRP A 502 0.10 -20.91 -18.50
C TRP A 502 1.35 -21.50 -17.85
N ALA A 503 1.42 -22.83 -17.71
CA ALA A 503 2.65 -23.47 -17.29
C ALA A 503 3.73 -23.21 -18.36
N PRO A 504 4.94 -22.77 -17.98
CA PRO A 504 6.04 -22.72 -18.94
C PRO A 504 6.22 -24.11 -19.56
N ALA A 505 6.54 -24.15 -20.85
CA ALA A 505 6.93 -25.40 -21.50
C ALA A 505 8.02 -26.05 -20.64
N ARG A 506 7.79 -27.29 -20.22
CA ARG A 506 8.76 -28.02 -19.40
C ARG A 506 10.11 -28.01 -20.13
N SER A 507 11.18 -27.75 -19.41
CA SER A 507 12.50 -27.93 -20.01
C SER A 507 12.63 -29.40 -20.46
N PRO A 508 13.44 -29.71 -21.49
CA PRO A 508 13.69 -31.10 -21.89
C PRO A 508 14.18 -31.97 -20.71
N GLU A 509 14.85 -31.35 -19.74
CA GLU A 509 15.32 -31.96 -18.50
C GLU A 509 14.16 -32.28 -17.53
N ASP A 510 13.20 -31.36 -17.35
CA ASP A 510 11.98 -31.59 -16.56
C ASP A 510 11.05 -32.65 -17.20
N GLU A 511 11.03 -32.74 -18.53
CA GLU A 511 10.33 -33.82 -19.22
C GLU A 511 11.03 -35.17 -19.06
N ALA A 512 12.37 -35.21 -19.06
CA ALA A 512 13.13 -36.42 -18.83
C ALA A 512 12.93 -36.96 -17.41
N ASP A 513 12.97 -36.08 -16.40
CA ASP A 513 12.74 -36.41 -14.99
C ASP A 513 11.30 -36.90 -14.73
N ALA A 514 10.31 -36.29 -15.40
CA ALA A 514 8.92 -36.74 -15.32
C ALA A 514 8.72 -38.12 -16.00
N ARG A 515 9.35 -38.34 -17.16
CA ARG A 515 9.30 -39.62 -17.88
C ARG A 515 10.02 -40.73 -17.11
N GLU A 516 11.09 -40.44 -16.38
CA GLU A 516 11.75 -41.41 -15.49
C GLU A 516 10.89 -41.78 -14.29
N ARG A 517 10.18 -40.82 -13.68
CA ARG A 517 9.25 -41.09 -12.56
C ARG A 517 8.04 -41.90 -12.98
N GLU A 518 7.54 -41.72 -14.20
CA GLU A 518 6.43 -42.50 -14.76
C GLU A 518 6.86 -43.91 -15.21
N ARG A 519 8.12 -44.10 -15.61
CA ARG A 519 8.69 -45.42 -15.92
C ARG A 519 9.13 -46.19 -14.67
N GLY A 520 9.42 -45.50 -13.57
CA GLY A 520 9.75 -46.05 -12.26
C GLY A 520 8.53 -46.48 -11.43
N GLY A 521 7.60 -47.23 -12.03
CA GLY A 521 6.53 -47.91 -11.28
C GLY A 521 7.10 -49.09 -10.48
N GLY A 522 7.77 -48.80 -9.36
CA GLY A 522 8.31 -49.82 -8.45
C GLY A 522 8.39 -49.30 -7.01
N ALA A 523 7.85 -50.08 -6.08
CA ALA A 523 7.76 -49.82 -4.64
C ALA A 523 9.05 -49.25 -4.00
N PRO A 524 8.96 -48.52 -2.86
CA PRO A 524 10.11 -47.88 -2.24
C PRO A 524 11.09 -48.96 -1.75
N THR A 525 12.23 -49.09 -2.43
CA THR A 525 13.36 -49.83 -1.91
C THR A 525 14.13 -48.90 -0.98
N HIS A 526 14.35 -49.37 0.25
CA HIS A 526 15.25 -48.77 1.21
C HIS A 526 16.64 -48.56 0.57
N VAL A 527 16.98 -47.33 0.23
CA VAL A 527 18.37 -46.97 -0.06
C VAL A 527 19.00 -46.47 1.23
N ARG A 528 19.87 -47.32 1.76
CA ARG A 528 20.83 -47.04 2.84
C ARG A 528 21.59 -45.75 2.54
N ALA A 529 21.73 -44.92 3.57
CA ALA A 529 22.70 -43.83 3.59
C ALA A 529 24.11 -44.36 3.28
N ALA A 530 24.73 -43.82 2.24
CA ALA A 530 26.17 -43.91 2.04
C ALA A 530 26.83 -42.80 2.85
N ALA A 531 27.61 -43.20 3.85
CA ALA A 531 28.46 -42.31 4.62
C ALA A 531 29.64 -41.79 3.76
N PRO A 532 30.16 -40.58 4.03
CA PRO A 532 31.35 -40.06 3.36
C PRO A 532 32.63 -40.73 3.87
N ALA A 533 33.59 -40.93 2.96
CA ALA A 533 34.89 -41.52 3.25
C ALA A 533 35.78 -40.58 4.08
N GLY A 534 36.06 -41.02 5.32
CA GLY A 534 37.38 -41.11 5.95
C GLY A 534 38.23 -39.86 6.12
N TRP A 535 38.35 -39.38 7.37
CA TRP A 535 39.64 -39.08 8.01
C TRP A 535 39.60 -39.66 9.43
N GLY A 536 40.58 -40.49 9.77
CA GLY A 536 40.60 -41.29 11.00
C GLY A 536 41.02 -40.51 12.25
N VAL A 537 40.70 -41.11 13.40
CA VAL A 537 41.45 -41.20 14.70
C VAL A 537 40.42 -41.59 15.80
N PRO A 538 40.74 -42.50 16.75
CA PRO A 538 39.73 -43.31 17.46
C PRO A 538 39.09 -42.63 18.68
N LEU A 539 37.84 -43.04 18.93
CA LEU A 539 37.02 -42.78 20.11
C LEU A 539 37.56 -43.51 21.36
N ALA A 540 37.46 -42.83 22.52
CA ALA A 540 37.33 -43.47 23.81
C ALA A 540 36.00 -43.06 24.48
N SER A 541 35.18 -44.09 24.71
CA SER A 541 34.27 -44.30 25.86
C SER A 541 33.21 -43.25 26.24
N GLY A 542 31.94 -43.65 26.02
CA GLY A 542 31.01 -43.94 27.12
C GLY A 542 30.11 -42.81 27.61
N LEU A 543 28.79 -42.92 27.36
CA LEU A 543 27.81 -43.32 28.38
C LEU A 543 26.38 -43.34 27.79
N ARG A 544 25.62 -44.36 28.21
CA ARG A 544 24.17 -44.46 28.05
C ARG A 544 23.47 -43.49 29.00
N VAL A 545 22.24 -43.08 28.68
CA VAL A 545 21.01 -43.39 29.46
C VAL A 545 19.77 -42.80 28.77
N ARG A 546 18.69 -43.61 28.80
CA ARG A 546 17.32 -43.36 28.33
C ARG A 546 16.54 -42.40 29.23
N ALA A 547 15.58 -41.67 28.65
CA ALA A 547 14.28 -41.35 29.26
C ALA A 547 13.28 -41.08 28.10
N SER A 548 12.22 -41.89 27.90
CA SER A 548 10.97 -41.98 28.67
C SER A 548 10.06 -40.75 28.49
N LEU A 549 9.16 -40.84 27.50
CA LEU A 549 8.01 -39.95 27.33
C LEU A 549 6.75 -40.64 27.89
N ARG A 550 6.07 -40.00 28.84
CA ARG A 550 4.63 -40.13 29.07
C ARG A 550 4.02 -38.82 29.59
N ARG A 551 2.93 -38.47 28.91
CA ARG A 551 1.86 -37.49 29.17
C ARG A 551 2.17 -36.02 28.91
#